data_AF-O87048-F1
#
_entry.id   AF-O87048-F1
#
_cell.length_a   1.000
_cell.length_b   1.000
_cell.length_c   1.000
_cell.angle_alpha   90.00
_cell.angle_beta   90.00
_cell.angle_gamma   90.00
#
_symmetry.space_group_name_H-M   'P 1'
#
loop_
_entity.id
_entity.type
_entity.pdbx_description
1 polymer ?
#
loop_
_entity_poly.entity_id
_entity_poly.type
_entity_poly.pdbx_seq_one_letter_code
_entity_poly.pdbx_strand_id
1 'polypeptide(L)'
;MPTNKPTIIYTITDEAPALATYSLLPIIQSFTASSGINVETRDISLAGRILANFPEHLTEEQRISDALTELGEIAKTPEANIIKLPNISASVPQLKAAIKELQDKGYALPNYPEEPSSYEEEAI
;
A
#
# COMPACT_ATOMS: atom_id res chain seq x y z
N MET A 1 -17.07 -12.57 -25.56
CA MET A 1 -16.51 -11.27 -25.14
C MET A 1 -15.76 -11.50 -23.85
N PRO A 2 -14.60 -10.87 -23.61
CA PRO A 2 -13.94 -10.99 -22.32
C PRO A 2 -14.92 -10.53 -21.24
N THR A 3 -15.16 -11.38 -20.25
CA THR A 3 -16.17 -11.18 -19.20
C THR A 3 -15.69 -10.21 -18.11
N ASN A 4 -14.41 -9.81 -18.14
CA ASN A 4 -13.85 -8.82 -17.22
C ASN A 4 -13.73 -7.46 -17.90
N LYS A 5 -14.20 -6.41 -17.22
CA LYS A 5 -13.98 -5.02 -17.63
C LYS A 5 -12.47 -4.73 -17.59
N PRO A 6 -11.90 -4.01 -18.57
CA PRO A 6 -10.53 -3.52 -18.47
C PRO A 6 -10.35 -2.68 -17.20
N THR A 7 -9.33 -2.99 -16.41
CA THR A 7 -9.07 -2.33 -15.13
C THR A 7 -7.71 -1.63 -15.15
N ILE A 8 -7.68 -0.37 -14.73
CA ILE A 8 -6.46 0.37 -14.38
C ILE A 8 -6.28 0.26 -12.87
N ILE A 9 -5.07 -0.05 -12.43
CA ILE A 9 -4.70 -0.04 -11.02
C ILE A 9 -3.94 1.26 -10.73
N TYR A 10 -4.51 2.09 -9.87
CA TYR A 10 -3.94 3.36 -9.43
C TYR A 10 -3.31 3.19 -8.05
N THR A 11 -2.00 3.42 -7.95
CA THR A 11 -1.29 3.26 -6.67
C THR A 11 -1.62 4.40 -5.71
N ILE A 12 -2.02 4.05 -4.48
CA ILE A 12 -2.00 4.99 -3.34
C ILE A 12 -0.59 4.92 -2.75
N THR A 13 0.04 6.09 -2.62
CA THR A 13 1.43 6.20 -2.16
C THR A 13 1.52 7.13 -0.96
N ASP A 14 2.55 7.97 -0.89
CA ASP A 14 2.92 8.74 0.29
C ASP A 14 2.91 10.24 0.00
N GLU A 15 2.89 11.06 1.06
CA GLU A 15 3.18 12.50 1.04
C GLU A 15 2.43 13.28 -0.06
N ALA A 16 3.14 14.05 -0.89
CA ALA A 16 2.55 14.92 -1.89
C ALA A 16 1.76 14.17 -2.99
N PRO A 17 2.27 13.07 -3.58
CA PRO A 17 1.50 12.25 -4.51
C PRO A 17 0.21 11.66 -3.91
N ALA A 18 0.22 11.25 -2.64
CA ALA A 18 -0.99 10.77 -1.97
C ALA A 18 -2.05 11.87 -1.92
N LEU A 19 -1.69 13.08 -1.48
CA LEU A 19 -2.60 14.23 -1.44
C LEU A 19 -3.16 14.58 -2.83
N ALA A 20 -2.31 14.59 -3.86
CA ALA A 20 -2.74 14.83 -5.23
C ALA A 20 -3.74 13.76 -5.72
N THR A 21 -3.55 12.51 -5.29
CA THR A 21 -4.44 11.39 -5.64
C THR A 21 -5.84 11.58 -5.10
N TYR A 22 -6.01 12.09 -3.88
CA TYR A 22 -7.33 12.41 -3.32
C TYR A 22 -8.12 13.42 -4.17
N SER A 23 -7.43 14.33 -4.88
CA SER A 23 -8.07 15.28 -5.79
C SER A 23 -8.30 14.71 -7.18
N LEU A 24 -7.32 14.01 -7.74
CA LEU A 24 -7.31 13.64 -9.16
C LEU A 24 -8.02 12.30 -9.43
N LEU A 25 -7.94 11.34 -8.53
CA LEU A 25 -8.50 10.00 -8.73
C LEU A 25 -10.02 10.01 -8.97
N PRO A 26 -10.84 10.78 -8.23
CA PRO A 26 -12.29 10.86 -8.50
C PRO A 26 -12.61 11.39 -9.91
N ILE A 27 -11.78 12.31 -10.41
CA ILE A 27 -11.93 12.86 -11.76
C ILE A 27 -11.61 11.77 -12.78
N ILE A 28 -10.49 11.06 -12.62
CA ILE A 28 -10.11 9.95 -13.52
C ILE A 28 -11.24 8.91 -13.57
N GLN A 29 -11.71 8.46 -12.41
CA GLN A 29 -12.81 7.49 -12.31
C GLN A 29 -14.08 7.95 -13.04
N SER A 30 -14.47 9.21 -12.88
CA SER A 30 -15.64 9.77 -13.55
C SER A 30 -15.49 9.80 -15.08
N PHE A 31 -14.30 10.14 -15.59
CA PHE A 31 -14.05 10.22 -17.03
C PHE A 31 -13.91 8.84 -17.68
N THR A 32 -13.38 7.85 -16.96
CA THR A 32 -13.20 6.48 -17.52
C THR A 32 -14.48 5.66 -17.50
N ALA A 33 -15.45 6.00 -16.63
CA ALA A 33 -16.70 5.26 -16.46
C ALA A 33 -17.53 5.14 -17.77
N SER A 34 -17.58 6.20 -18.58
CA SER A 34 -18.30 6.20 -19.87
C SER A 34 -17.70 5.23 -20.90
N SER A 35 -16.44 4.85 -20.71
CA SER A 35 -15.70 3.94 -21.60
C SER A 35 -15.67 2.50 -21.08
N GLY A 36 -16.35 2.20 -19.98
CA GLY A 36 -16.39 0.87 -19.38
C GLY A 36 -15.06 0.42 -18.75
N ILE A 37 -14.15 1.36 -18.47
CA ILE A 37 -12.85 1.11 -17.83
C ILE A 37 -13.02 1.28 -16.32
N ASN A 38 -12.65 0.25 -15.58
CA ASN A 38 -12.61 0.27 -14.13
C ASN A 38 -11.28 0.90 -13.64
N VAL A 39 -11.31 1.59 -12.50
CA VAL A 39 -10.11 2.14 -11.86
C VAL A 39 -10.12 1.74 -10.39
N GLU A 40 -9.27 0.77 -10.06
CA GLU A 40 -9.09 0.26 -8.71
C GLU A 40 -7.84 0.85 -8.07
N THR A 41 -7.80 0.83 -6.73
CA THR A 41 -6.64 1.27 -5.97
C THR A 41 -5.89 0.11 -5.37
N ARG A 42 -4.58 0.26 -5.23
CA ARG A 42 -3.72 -0.60 -4.41
C ARG A 42 -2.81 0.28 -3.57
N ASP A 43 -2.83 0.07 -2.25
CA ASP A 43 -2.06 0.88 -1.31
C ASP A 43 -0.66 0.31 -1.14
N ILE A 44 0.33 1.07 -1.60
CA ILE A 44 1.76 0.74 -1.46
C ILE A 44 2.50 1.82 -0.66
N SER A 45 1.76 2.63 0.12
CA SER A 45 2.32 3.56 1.09
C SER A 45 3.24 2.83 2.07
N LEU A 46 4.16 3.56 2.70
CA LEU A 46 5.00 3.03 3.75
C LEU A 46 4.16 2.43 4.89
N ALA A 47 3.10 3.13 5.31
CA ALA A 47 2.21 2.66 6.35
C ALA A 47 1.49 1.36 5.96
N GLY A 48 0.91 1.32 4.76
CA GLY A 48 0.24 0.11 4.26
C GLY A 48 1.18 -1.09 4.19
N ARG A 49 2.40 -0.88 3.66
CA ARG A 49 3.39 -1.97 3.57
C ARG A 49 3.85 -2.48 4.94
N ILE A 50 3.98 -1.61 5.94
CA ILE A 50 4.28 -2.05 7.31
C ILE A 50 3.13 -2.92 7.85
N LEU A 51 1.89 -2.44 7.76
CA LEU A 51 0.73 -3.18 8.28
C LEU A 51 0.54 -4.55 7.61
N ALA A 52 0.76 -4.63 6.30
CA ALA A 52 0.65 -5.87 5.56
C ALA A 52 1.67 -6.95 5.98
N ASN A 53 2.82 -6.56 6.55
CA ASN A 53 3.87 -7.50 6.97
C ASN A 53 3.73 -7.99 8.42
N PHE A 54 2.83 -7.40 9.22
CA PHE A 54 2.62 -7.80 10.63
C PHE A 54 1.15 -8.10 10.96
N PRO A 55 0.41 -8.89 10.16
CA PRO A 55 -1.02 -9.14 10.38
C PRO A 55 -1.33 -9.79 11.74
N GLU A 56 -0.38 -10.54 12.31
CA GLU A 56 -0.47 -11.15 13.64
C GLU A 56 -0.49 -10.14 14.79
N HIS A 57 0.03 -8.93 14.56
CA HIS A 57 -0.02 -7.81 15.51
C HIS A 57 -1.30 -6.97 15.38
N LEU A 58 -2.18 -7.31 14.44
CA LEU A 58 -3.36 -6.53 14.11
C LEU A 58 -4.64 -7.27 14.49
N THR A 59 -5.65 -6.49 14.90
CA THR A 59 -7.04 -6.97 14.94
C THR A 59 -7.55 -7.29 13.53
N GLU A 60 -8.57 -8.12 13.40
CA GLU A 60 -9.12 -8.48 12.08
C GLU A 60 -9.57 -7.25 11.28
N GLU A 61 -10.10 -6.23 11.96
CA GLU A 61 -10.54 -4.97 11.33
C GLU A 61 -9.38 -4.06 10.89
N GLN A 62 -8.20 -4.21 11.50
CA GLN A 62 -7.00 -3.43 11.17
C GLN A 62 -6.19 -4.05 10.03
N ARG A 63 -6.40 -5.35 9.74
CA ARG A 63 -5.66 -6.06 8.69
C ARG A 63 -6.00 -5.52 7.32
N ILE A 64 -4.97 -5.44 6.50
CA ILE A 64 -5.07 -5.07 5.08
C ILE A 64 -4.33 -6.12 4.25
N SER A 65 -4.65 -6.21 2.96
CA SER A 65 -3.96 -7.12 2.05
C SER A 65 -2.54 -6.61 1.73
N ASP A 66 -1.62 -7.55 1.45
CA ASP A 66 -0.32 -7.21 0.87
C ASP A 66 -0.46 -6.85 -0.61
N ALA A 67 -0.82 -5.60 -0.84
CA ALA A 67 -1.03 -5.04 -2.16
C ALA A 67 0.26 -4.98 -3.00
N LEU A 68 1.45 -4.93 -2.38
CA LEU A 68 2.71 -4.91 -3.11
C LEU A 68 3.00 -6.28 -3.73
N THR A 69 2.81 -7.35 -2.96
CA THR A 69 2.92 -8.72 -3.47
C THR A 69 1.86 -8.99 -4.55
N GLU A 70 0.61 -8.58 -4.32
CA GLU A 70 -0.47 -8.70 -5.31
C GLU A 70 -0.11 -8.00 -6.63
N LEU A 71 0.37 -6.75 -6.56
CA LEU A 71 0.83 -6.00 -7.73
C LEU A 71 2.00 -6.67 -8.44
N GLY A 72 2.92 -7.30 -7.70
CA GLY A 72 4.03 -8.06 -8.25
C GLY A 72 3.59 -9.26 -9.08
N GLU A 73 2.53 -9.95 -8.67
CA GLU A 73 1.93 -11.03 -9.46
C GLU A 73 1.15 -10.49 -10.67
N ILE A 74 0.37 -9.42 -10.50
CA ILE A 74 -0.37 -8.78 -11.60
C ILE A 74 0.60 -8.29 -12.68
N ALA A 75 1.74 -7.69 -12.32
CA ALA A 75 2.73 -7.18 -13.26
C ALA A 75 3.33 -8.25 -14.19
N LYS A 76 3.18 -9.54 -13.88
CA LYS A 76 3.61 -10.66 -14.72
C LYS A 76 2.55 -11.08 -15.73
N THR A 77 1.36 -10.49 -15.69
CA THR A 77 0.24 -10.80 -16.58
C THR A 77 0.15 -9.82 -17.75
N PRO A 78 -0.29 -10.25 -18.96
CA PRO A 78 -0.53 -9.34 -20.08
C PRO A 78 -1.59 -8.27 -19.81
N GLU A 79 -2.49 -8.52 -18.87
CA GLU A 79 -3.59 -7.62 -18.50
C GLU A 79 -3.16 -6.48 -17.57
N ALA A 80 -1.89 -6.48 -17.12
CA ALA A 80 -1.37 -5.48 -16.21
C ALA A 80 -1.45 -4.05 -16.78
N ASN A 81 -2.24 -3.20 -16.13
CA ASN A 81 -2.28 -1.77 -16.41
C ASN A 81 -2.18 -1.00 -15.09
N ILE A 82 -0.96 -0.58 -14.75
CA ILE A 82 -0.63 -0.01 -13.43
C ILE A 82 -0.14 1.43 -13.62
N ILE A 83 -0.83 2.38 -12.99
CA ILE A 83 -0.38 3.76 -12.84
C ILE A 83 0.38 3.88 -11.52
N LYS A 84 1.71 3.93 -11.62
CA LYS A 84 2.63 4.02 -10.50
C LYS A 84 3.01 5.47 -10.19
N LEU A 85 2.60 5.98 -9.04
CA LEU A 85 3.00 7.31 -8.54
C LEU A 85 4.29 7.19 -7.72
N PRO A 86 5.06 8.28 -7.52
CA PRO A 86 6.21 8.26 -6.60
C PRO A 86 5.80 7.83 -5.19
N ASN A 87 6.65 7.04 -4.53
CA ASN A 87 6.46 6.54 -3.15
C ASN A 87 7.77 6.65 -2.36
N ILE A 88 7.70 6.52 -1.04
CA ILE A 88 8.85 6.56 -0.16
C ILE A 88 9.69 5.29 -0.28
N SER A 89 10.98 5.45 -0.57
CA SER A 89 12.04 4.48 -0.24
C SER A 89 12.56 4.82 1.16
N ALA A 90 12.01 4.16 2.19
CA ALA A 90 12.14 4.62 3.56
C ALA A 90 13.57 4.48 4.10
N SER A 91 14.09 5.59 4.64
CA SER A 91 15.23 5.55 5.56
C SER A 91 14.79 5.02 6.94
N VAL A 92 15.76 4.58 7.77
CA VAL A 92 15.47 4.13 9.14
C VAL A 92 14.69 5.17 9.97
N PRO A 93 15.02 6.49 9.95
CA PRO A 93 14.22 7.49 10.65
C PRO A 93 12.76 7.56 10.17
N GLN A 94 12.52 7.45 8.86
CA GLN A 94 11.16 7.46 8.30
C GLN A 94 10.37 6.21 8.69
N LEU A 95 11.02 5.04 8.68
CA LEU A 95 10.42 3.79 9.14
C LEU A 95 9.99 3.89 10.60
N LYS A 96 10.89 4.34 11.49
CA LYS A 96 10.60 4.53 12.90
C LYS A 96 9.49 5.54 13.14
N ALA A 97 9.48 6.65 12.39
CA ALA A 97 8.41 7.65 12.48
C ALA A 97 7.05 7.07 12.07
N ALA A 98 6.99 6.30 10.98
CA ALA A 98 5.77 5.65 10.52
C ALA A 98 5.26 4.60 11.51
N ILE A 99 6.14 3.74 12.05
CA ILE A 99 5.80 2.78 13.11
C ILE A 99 5.21 3.51 14.31
N LYS A 100 5.87 4.57 14.78
CA LYS A 100 5.40 5.36 15.92
C LYS A 100 4.03 5.99 15.65
N GLU A 101 3.81 6.57 14.46
CA GLU A 101 2.51 7.14 14.10
C GLU A 101 1.40 6.07 14.07
N LEU A 102 1.70 4.86 13.58
CA LEU A 102 0.76 3.74 13.60
C LEU A 102 0.48 3.26 15.03
N GLN A 103 1.50 3.14 15.88
CA GLN A 103 1.31 2.82 17.30
C GLN A 103 0.45 3.87 18.00
N ASP A 104 0.69 5.16 17.75
CA ASP A 104 -0.10 6.28 18.28
C ASP A 104 -1.58 6.21 17.81
N LYS A 105 -1.86 5.52 16.70
CA LYS A 105 -3.21 5.22 16.16
C LYS A 105 -3.79 3.87 16.63
N GLY A 106 -3.10 3.13 17.50
CA GLY A 106 -3.59 1.90 18.11
C GLY A 106 -3.24 0.60 17.37
N TYR A 107 -2.29 0.64 16.43
CA TYR A 107 -1.74 -0.58 15.82
C TYR A 107 -0.62 -1.14 16.71
N ALA A 108 -0.75 -2.39 17.19
CA ALA A 108 0.17 -2.99 18.16
C ALA A 108 1.47 -3.54 17.52
N LEU A 109 2.07 -2.74 16.63
CA LEU A 109 3.27 -3.09 15.88
C LEU A 109 4.52 -3.08 16.77
N PRO A 110 5.51 -3.97 16.51
CA PRO A 110 6.79 -3.92 17.19
C PRO A 110 7.60 -2.68 16.79
N ASN A 111 8.54 -2.29 17.66
CA ASN A 111 9.55 -1.28 17.32
C ASN A 111 10.61 -1.88 16.40
N TYR A 112 11.22 -1.05 15.55
CA TYR A 112 12.38 -1.48 14.74
C TYR A 112 13.64 -1.62 15.62
N PRO A 113 14.22 -2.83 15.76
CA PRO A 113 15.45 -3.05 16.52
C PRO A 113 16.66 -2.64 15.68
N GLU A 114 17.38 -1.59 16.09
CA GLU A 114 18.63 -1.20 15.39
C GLU A 114 19.76 -2.20 15.62
N GLU A 115 19.81 -2.77 16.82
CA GLU A 115 20.79 -3.77 17.23
C GLU A 115 20.02 -4.95 17.87
N PRO A 116 19.46 -5.86 17.07
CA PRO A 116 18.71 -6.99 17.59
C PRO A 116 19.61 -7.88 18.46
N SER A 117 19.09 -8.25 19.63
CA SER A 117 19.80 -8.99 20.67
C SER A 117 19.16 -10.34 21.01
N SER A 118 18.05 -10.66 20.34
CA SER A 118 17.31 -11.90 20.50
C SER A 118 16.78 -12.40 19.16
N TYR A 119 16.45 -13.68 19.08
CA TYR A 119 15.84 -14.27 17.89
C TYR A 119 14.51 -13.59 17.52
N GLU A 120 13.74 -13.16 18.52
CA GLU A 120 12.49 -12.43 18.29
C GLU A 120 12.76 -11.07 17.67
N GLU A 121 13.78 -10.34 18.12
CA GLU A 121 14.20 -9.07 17.50
C GLU A 121 14.83 -9.25 16.12
N GLU A 122 15.54 -10.34 15.87
CA GLU A 122 16.10 -10.65 14.53
C GLU A 122 15.03 -11.02 13.50
N ALA A 123 13.87 -11.53 13.95
CA ALA A 123 12.77 -11.92 13.10
C ALA A 123 11.85 -10.74 12.69
N ILE A 124 11.93 -9.61 13.41
CA ILE A 124 11.21 -8.36 13.16
C ILE A 124 11.93 -7.53 12.08
#